data_AF-A0A9W7DYB6-F1
#
_entry.id   AF-A0A9W7DYB6-F1
#
_cell.length_a   1.000
_cell.length_b   1.000
_cell.length_c   1.000
_cell.angle_alpha   90.00
_cell.angle_beta   90.00
_cell.angle_gamma   90.00
#
_symmetry.space_group_name_H-M   'P 1'
#
loop_
_entity.id
_entity.type
_entity.pdbx_description
1 polymer ?
#
loop_
_entity_poly.entity_id
_entity_poly.type
_entity_poly.pdbx_seq_one_letter_code
_entity_poly.pdbx_strand_id
1 'polypeptide(L)'
;MASPSEPPSKPKAPLVFLLDPNTRGGSLAYATILFLTPVLYYVYATQTSTTKSSEEIGRDISLIFTVTTTLLWTASYLFRVVSKDMTYAKQLRDYEDAVIEKRMSELDEEEKIGLVEQIQREES
;
A
#
# COMPACT_ATOMS: atom_id res chain seq x y z
N MET A 1 -37.46 9.70 -10.33
CA MET A 1 -36.37 8.70 -10.24
C MET A 1 -35.66 8.93 -8.92
N ALA A 2 -36.01 8.17 -7.88
CA ALA A 2 -35.39 8.29 -6.56
C ALA A 2 -34.14 7.40 -6.53
N SER A 3 -32.96 8.00 -6.36
CA SER A 3 -31.76 7.23 -6.02
C SER A 3 -31.92 6.62 -4.64
N PRO A 4 -31.62 5.32 -4.44
CA PRO A 4 -31.67 4.71 -3.12
C PRO A 4 -30.60 5.36 -2.24
N SER A 5 -31.06 5.89 -1.12
CA SER A 5 -30.26 6.43 -0.03
C SER A 5 -29.12 5.49 0.35
N GLU A 6 -27.90 5.99 0.22
CA GLU A 6 -26.70 5.42 0.82
C GLU A 6 -26.94 5.19 2.33
N PRO A 7 -26.65 3.99 2.89
CA PRO A 7 -26.90 3.73 4.30
C PRO A 7 -26.00 4.61 5.18
N PRO A 8 -26.47 5.04 6.37
CA PRO A 8 -25.72 5.95 7.23
C PRO A 8 -24.39 5.32 7.65
N SER A 9 -23.29 6.01 7.35
CA SER A 9 -21.95 5.60 7.77
C SER A 9 -21.89 5.64 9.31
N LYS A 10 -21.83 4.45 9.91
CA LYS A 10 -21.72 4.31 11.37
C LYS A 10 -20.48 5.09 11.85
N PRO A 11 -20.60 5.97 12.86
CA PRO A 11 -19.47 6.71 13.38
C PRO A 11 -18.46 5.69 13.93
N LYS A 12 -17.30 5.60 13.28
CA LYS A 12 -16.20 4.73 13.72
C LYS A 12 -15.75 5.21 15.10
N ALA A 13 -15.68 4.30 16.08
CA ALA A 13 -15.27 4.63 17.44
C ALA A 13 -13.89 5.32 17.45
N PRO A 14 -13.64 6.30 18.34
CA PRO A 14 -12.43 7.13 18.31
C PRO A 14 -11.13 6.32 18.48
N LEU A 15 -11.20 5.15 19.12
CA LEU A 15 -10.06 4.24 19.28
C LEU A 15 -9.69 3.53 17.97
N VAL A 16 -10.66 3.29 17.09
CA VAL A 16 -10.43 2.67 15.77
C VAL A 16 -9.73 3.66 14.84
N PHE A 17 -10.06 4.95 14.93
CA PHE A 17 -9.36 6.01 14.19
C PHE A 17 -7.87 6.12 14.56
N LEU A 18 -7.50 5.88 15.82
CA LEU A 18 -6.09 5.86 16.26
C LEU A 18 -5.35 4.58 15.86
N LEU A 19 -6.06 3.50 15.54
CA LEU A 19 -5.46 2.22 15.12
C LEU A 19 -5.65 1.95 13.62
N ASP A 20 -6.27 2.86 12.87
CA ASP A 20 -6.48 2.75 11.43
C ASP A 20 -5.19 3.19 10.69
N PRO A 21 -4.39 2.26 10.12
CA PRO A 21 -3.07 2.56 9.55
C PRO A 21 -3.10 3.55 8.37
N ASN A 22 -4.26 3.75 7.75
CA ASN A 22 -4.44 4.65 6.61
C ASN A 22 -4.84 6.09 7.00
N THR A 23 -4.92 6.40 8.30
CA THR A 23 -5.18 7.77 8.80
C THR A 23 -3.95 8.37 9.45
N ARG A 24 -3.84 9.71 9.44
CA ARG A 24 -2.71 10.46 10.03
C ARG A 24 -2.51 10.16 11.53
N GLY A 25 -3.58 9.81 12.24
CA GLY A 25 -3.52 9.39 13.65
C GLY A 25 -2.95 7.98 13.81
N GLY A 26 -3.35 7.05 12.94
CA GLY A 26 -2.88 5.66 12.97
C GLY A 26 -1.39 5.52 12.69
N SER A 27 -0.84 6.21 11.68
CA SER A 27 0.60 6.13 11.40
C SER A 27 1.45 6.64 12.56
N LEU A 28 1.00 7.68 13.26
CA LEU A 28 1.66 8.20 14.46
C LEU A 28 1.57 7.22 15.64
N ALA A 29 0.43 6.55 15.82
CA ALA A 29 0.26 5.52 16.83
C ALA A 29 1.18 4.31 16.58
N TYR A 30 1.25 3.81 15.36
CA TYR A 30 2.16 2.71 15.00
C TYR A 30 3.63 3.10 15.13
N ALA A 31 4.02 4.32 14.74
CA ALA A 31 5.38 4.82 14.93
C ALA A 31 5.75 4.90 16.43
N THR A 32 4.81 5.35 17.26
CA THR A 32 4.99 5.41 18.72
C THR A 32 5.15 4.00 19.31
N ILE A 33 4.31 3.05 18.90
CA ILE A 33 4.39 1.64 19.34
C ILE A 33 5.71 1.00 18.91
N LEU A 34 6.12 1.21 17.65
CA LEU A 34 7.38 0.68 17.10
C LEU A 34 8.58 1.19 17.89
N PHE A 35 8.58 2.47 18.29
CA PHE A 35 9.65 3.07 19.08
C PHE A 35 9.66 2.54 20.53
N LEU A 36 8.50 2.32 21.13
CA LEU A 36 8.40 1.78 22.48
C LEU A 36 8.69 0.27 22.55
N THR A 37 8.46 -0.47 21.47
CA THR A 37 8.69 -1.93 21.38
C THR A 37 10.08 -2.36 21.89
N PRO A 38 11.21 -1.83 21.40
CA PRO A 38 12.53 -2.23 21.89
C PRO A 38 12.77 -1.86 23.36
N VAL A 39 12.20 -0.76 23.86
CA VAL A 39 12.31 -0.36 25.27
C VAL A 39 11.52 -1.31 26.17
N LEU A 40 10.28 -1.63 25.80
CA LEU A 40 9.43 -2.57 26.54
C LEU A 40 10.02 -3.99 26.52
N TYR A 41 10.55 -4.41 25.38
CA TYR A 41 11.23 -5.69 25.24
C TYR A 41 12.50 -5.77 26.09
N TYR A 42 13.31 -4.69 26.14
CA TYR A 42 14.46 -4.60 27.03
C TYR A 42 14.05 -4.75 28.50
N VAL A 43 13.05 -3.98 28.95
CA VAL A 43 12.55 -4.04 30.33
C VAL A 43 12.03 -5.44 30.66
N TYR A 44 11.24 -6.04 29.77
CA TYR A 44 10.76 -7.41 29.94
C TYR A 44 11.91 -8.42 30.05
N ALA A 45 12.86 -8.38 29.11
CA ALA A 45 13.98 -9.30 29.07
C ALA A 45 14.86 -9.21 30.33
N THR A 46 15.09 -8.00 30.86
CA THR A 46 15.86 -7.79 32.10
C THR A 46 15.13 -8.26 33.36
N GLN A 47 13.79 -8.28 33.38
CA GLN A 47 13.01 -8.72 34.53
C GLN A 47 12.80 -10.25 34.57
N THR A 48 12.79 -10.91 33.42
CA THR A 48 12.54 -12.37 33.34
C THR A 48 13.81 -13.21 33.29
N SER A 49 14.94 -12.64 32.88
CA SER A 49 16.14 -13.40 32.53
C SER A 49 17.23 -13.26 33.60
N THR A 50 17.29 -14.20 34.55
CA THR A 50 18.35 -14.26 35.58
C THR A 50 19.72 -14.70 35.03
N THR A 51 19.78 -15.20 33.78
CA THR A 51 20.96 -15.89 33.23
C THR A 51 21.79 -15.08 32.23
N LYS A 52 21.28 -13.97 31.69
CA LYS A 52 22.01 -13.12 30.73
C LYS A 52 22.35 -11.79 31.37
N SER A 53 23.55 -11.27 31.14
CA SER A 53 23.92 -9.95 31.64
C SER A 53 23.12 -8.86 30.92
N SER A 54 22.89 -7.73 31.58
CA SER A 54 22.17 -6.59 30.99
C SER A 54 22.85 -6.06 29.71
N GLU A 55 24.16 -6.28 29.58
CA GLU A 55 24.98 -5.90 28.43
C GLU A 55 24.70 -6.76 27.21
N GLU A 56 24.60 -8.09 27.40
CA GLU A 56 24.29 -9.02 26.32
C GLU A 56 22.89 -8.79 25.75
N ILE A 57 21.91 -8.53 26.63
CA ILE A 57 20.53 -8.20 26.23
C ILE A 57 20.48 -6.91 25.41
N GLY A 58 21.20 -5.86 25.86
CA GLY A 58 21.28 -4.60 25.12
C GLY A 58 21.89 -4.76 23.73
N ARG A 59 22.98 -5.54 23.62
CA ARG A 59 23.62 -5.85 22.34
C ARG A 59 22.66 -6.57 21.40
N ASP A 60 22.04 -7.65 21.84
CA ASP A 60 21.17 -8.48 21.00
C ASP A 60 19.97 -7.69 20.47
N ILE A 61 19.33 -6.87 21.33
CA ILE A 61 18.20 -6.02 20.95
C ILE A 61 18.62 -4.98 19.91
N SER A 62 19.75 -4.31 20.13
CA SER A 62 20.26 -3.30 19.20
C SER A 62 20.55 -3.88 17.82
N LEU A 63 21.14 -5.09 17.78
CA LEU A 63 21.49 -5.79 16.56
C LEU A 63 20.23 -6.21 15.81
N ILE A 64 19.30 -6.87 16.49
CA ILE A 64 18.05 -7.35 15.89
C ILE A 64 17.25 -6.17 15.35
N PHE A 65 17.05 -5.12 16.15
CA PHE A 65 16.29 -3.95 15.74
C PHE A 65 16.91 -3.28 14.50
N THR A 66 18.22 -3.01 14.53
CA THR A 66 18.91 -2.33 13.43
C THR A 66 18.86 -3.14 12.15
N VAL A 67 19.14 -4.45 12.22
CA VAL A 67 19.13 -5.34 11.05
C VAL A 67 17.72 -5.46 10.48
N THR A 68 16.72 -5.76 11.31
CA THR A 68 15.33 -5.93 10.87
C THR A 68 14.78 -4.64 10.28
N THR A 69 14.98 -3.49 10.91
CA THR A 69 14.53 -2.20 10.37
C THR A 69 15.22 -1.87 9.05
N THR A 70 16.52 -2.11 8.93
CA THR A 70 17.27 -1.87 7.67
C THR A 70 16.79 -2.79 6.55
N LEU A 71 16.53 -4.06 6.86
CA LEU A 71 15.99 -5.02 5.90
C LEU A 71 14.57 -4.66 5.49
N LEU A 72 13.67 -4.32 6.42
CA LEU A 72 12.32 -3.85 6.10
C LEU A 72 12.33 -2.57 5.25
N TRP A 73 13.20 -1.61 5.62
CA TRP A 73 13.37 -0.38 4.87
C TRP A 73 13.86 -0.67 3.45
N THR A 74 14.90 -1.50 3.28
CA THR A 74 15.43 -1.90 1.98
C THR A 74 14.42 -2.68 1.15
N ALA A 75 13.73 -3.65 1.76
CA ALA A 75 12.67 -4.41 1.13
C ALA A 75 11.55 -3.49 0.63
N SER A 76 11.22 -2.42 1.35
CA SER A 76 10.22 -1.44 0.88
C SER A 76 10.59 -0.82 -0.48
N TYR A 77 11.88 -0.58 -0.74
CA TYR A 77 12.34 -0.10 -2.04
C TYR A 77 12.36 -1.22 -3.08
N LEU A 78 12.79 -2.43 -2.71
CA LEU A 78 12.75 -3.58 -3.62
C LEU A 78 11.32 -3.87 -4.08
N PHE A 79 10.33 -3.84 -3.18
CA PHE A 79 8.93 -3.98 -3.53
C PHE A 79 8.47 -2.86 -4.47
N ARG A 80 8.86 -1.60 -4.23
CA ARG A 80 8.55 -0.50 -5.17
C ARG A 80 9.12 -0.75 -6.57
N VAL A 81 10.34 -1.30 -6.67
CA VAL A 81 10.99 -1.59 -7.95
C VAL A 81 10.31 -2.78 -8.66
N VAL A 82 9.98 -3.84 -7.92
CA VAL A 82 9.35 -5.05 -8.47
C VAL A 82 7.89 -4.80 -8.87
N SER A 83 7.15 -4.02 -8.08
CA SER A 83 5.75 -3.69 -8.38
C SER A 83 5.57 -2.96 -9.71
N LYS A 84 6.64 -2.38 -10.29
CA LYS A 84 6.63 -1.75 -11.63
C LYS A 84 5.44 -0.81 -11.89
N ASP A 85 4.84 -0.26 -10.85
CA ASP A 85 3.82 0.77 -10.94
C ASP A 85 4.53 2.07 -11.31
N MET A 86 4.93 2.20 -12.57
CA MET A 86 5.25 3.50 -13.13
C MET A 86 3.95 4.28 -13.18
N THR A 87 3.72 5.13 -12.19
CA THR A 87 2.57 6.05 -12.14
C THR A 87 2.35 6.72 -13.50
N TYR A 88 3.43 7.09 -14.19
CA TYR A 88 3.38 7.64 -15.54
C TYR A 88 2.90 6.64 -16.61
N ALA A 89 3.43 5.42 -16.64
CA ALA A 89 3.02 4.42 -17.64
C ALA A 89 1.56 3.98 -17.46
N LYS A 90 1.09 3.91 -16.20
CA LYS A 90 -0.30 3.65 -15.88
C LYS A 90 -1.20 4.81 -16.29
N GLN A 91 -0.82 6.04 -15.95
CA GLN A 91 -1.54 7.24 -16.37
C GLN A 91 -1.61 7.41 -17.89
N LEU A 92 -0.52 7.11 -18.61
CA LEU A 92 -0.48 7.19 -20.07
C LEU A 92 -1.45 6.18 -20.68
N ARG A 93 -1.40 4.92 -20.22
CA ARG A 93 -2.28 3.87 -20.72
C ARG A 93 -3.74 4.15 -20.42
N ASP A 94 -4.05 4.60 -19.20
CA ASP A 94 -5.41 4.99 -18.80
C ASP A 94 -5.94 6.18 -19.63
N TYR A 95 -5.06 7.12 -20.02
CA TYR A 95 -5.42 8.23 -20.91
C TYR A 95 -5.63 7.78 -22.36
N GLU A 96 -4.75 6.91 -22.88
CA GLU A 96 -4.87 6.32 -24.22
C GLU A 96 -6.17 5.52 -24.34
N ASP A 97 -6.45 4.65 -23.37
CA ASP A 97 -7.68 3.84 -23.33
C ASP A 97 -8.93 4.72 -23.31
N ALA A 98 -8.95 5.77 -22.48
CA ALA A 98 -10.07 6.71 -22.41
C ALA A 98 -10.27 7.53 -23.71
N VAL A 99 -9.18 7.89 -24.40
CA VAL A 99 -9.26 8.60 -25.69
C VAL A 99 -9.77 7.67 -26.79
N ILE A 100 -9.27 6.44 -26.85
CA ILE A 100 -9.71 5.44 -27.84
C ILE A 100 -11.19 5.10 -27.63
N GLU A 101 -11.63 4.92 -26.37
CA GLU A 101 -13.03 4.68 -26.03
C GLU A 101 -13.92 5.85 -26.47
N LYS A 102 -13.51 7.10 -26.18
CA LYS A 102 -14.26 8.28 -26.63
C LYS A 102 -14.37 8.34 -28.15
N ARG A 103 -13.27 8.08 -28.87
CA ARG A 103 -13.26 8.05 -30.34
C ARG A 103 -14.15 6.95 -30.91
N MET A 104 -14.15 5.76 -30.30
CA MET A 104 -15.06 4.68 -30.69
C MET A 104 -16.53 4.98 -30.36
N SER A 105 -16.80 5.72 -29.27
CA SER A 105 -18.16 6.14 -28.94
C SER A 105 -18.72 7.21 -29.89
N GLU A 106 -17.84 8.03 -30.50
CA GLU A 106 -18.19 9.09 -31.45
C GLU A 106 -18.33 8.58 -32.90
N LEU A 107 -17.74 7.42 -33.26
CA LEU A 107 -17.90 6.81 -34.58
C LEU A 107 -19.26 6.10 -34.73
N ASP A 108 -19.83 6.17 -35.93
CA ASP A 108 -21.06 5.44 -36.28
C ASP A 108 -20.81 3.91 -36.30
N GLU A 109 -21.86 3.13 -36.04
CA GLU A 109 -21.76 1.69 -35.84
C GLU A 109 -21.32 0.95 -37.13
N GLU A 110 -21.66 1.47 -38.32
CA GLU A 110 -21.19 0.94 -39.61
C GLU A 110 -19.69 1.17 -39.86
N GLU A 111 -19.16 2.33 -39.49
CA GLU A 111 -17.72 2.63 -39.65
C GLU A 111 -16.86 1.82 -38.66
N LYS A 112 -17.35 1.58 -37.44
CA LYS A 112 -16.67 0.71 -36.46
C LYS A 112 -16.49 -0.72 -36.96
N ILE A 113 -17.54 -1.29 -37.54
CA ILE A 113 -17.50 -2.66 -38.08
C ILE A 113 -16.53 -2.73 -39.25
N GLY A 114 -16.55 -1.74 -40.16
CA GLY A 114 -15.62 -1.66 -41.29
C GLY A 114 -14.15 -1.57 -40.88
N LEU A 115 -13.83 -0.81 -39.82
CA LEU A 115 -12.47 -0.69 -39.29
C LEU A 115 -11.98 -1.99 -38.61
N VAL A 116 -12.85 -2.66 -37.84
CA VAL A 116 -12.51 -3.95 -37.21
C VAL A 116 -12.30 -5.04 -38.27
N GLU A 117 -13.11 -5.03 -39.33
CA GLU A 117 -12.98 -6.00 -40.44
C GLU A 117 -11.72 -5.78 -41.27
N GLN A 118 -11.23 -4.54 -41.41
CA GLN A 118 -9.93 -4.26 -42.05
C GLN A 118 -8.76 -4.78 -41.20
N ILE A 119 -8.75 -4.52 -39.89
CA ILE A 119 -7.68 -4.98 -38.99
C ILE A 119 -7.60 -6.51 -38.99
N GLN A 120 -8.74 -7.21 -38.94
CA GLN A 120 -8.78 -8.68 -38.99
C GLN A 120 -8.28 -9.26 -40.32
N ARG A 121 -8.38 -8.49 -41.41
CA ARG A 121 -7.86 -8.88 -42.73
C ARG A 121 -6.35 -8.63 -42.88
N GLU A 122 -5.81 -7.66 -42.13
CA GLU A 122 -4.37 -7.36 -42.13
C GLU A 122 -3.58 -8.26 -41.17
N GLU A 123 -4.21 -8.79 -40.11
CA GLU A 123 -3.59 -9.78 -39.21
C GLU A 123 -3.58 -11.23 -39.75
N SER A 124 -4.31 -11.54 -40.83
CA SER A 124 -4.37 -12.87 -41.46
C SER A 124 -3.39 -13.03 -42.63
#